data_AF-A0A653HGA2-F1
#
_entry.id   AF-A0A653HGA2-F1
#
_cell.length_a   1.000
_cell.length_b   1.000
_cell.length_c   1.000
_cell.angle_alpha   90.00
_cell.angle_beta   90.00
_cell.angle_gamma   90.00
#
_symmetry.space_group_name_H-M   'P 1'
#
loop_
_entity.id
_entity.type
_entity.pdbx_description
1 polymer ?
#
loop_
_entity_poly.entity_id
_entity_poly.type
_entity_poly.pdbx_seq_one_letter_code
_entity_poly.pdbx_strand_id
1 'polypeptide(L)'
;MITTTGNFDIHLEPYKTLIERKYIAYIIWIFLVYSFINIVLLLDYLYKKKKKKSINYIICLCFITSVSLGLLTFFLLIHFNICL
;
A
#
# COMPACT_ATOMS: atom_id res chain seq x y z
N MET A 1 -6.47 6.33 45.20
CA MET A 1 -5.12 5.77 45.04
C MET A 1 -5.14 4.35 45.62
N ILE A 2 -5.27 3.33 44.75
CA ILE A 2 -4.68 1.98 44.83
C ILE A 2 -4.61 1.58 43.35
N THR A 3 -3.39 1.39 42.89
CA THR A 3 -2.96 1.12 41.52
C THR A 3 -3.24 -0.32 41.13
N THR A 4 -4.17 -0.56 40.21
CA THR A 4 -4.23 -1.82 39.45
C THR A 4 -3.57 -1.62 38.10
N THR A 5 -2.26 -1.36 38.12
CA THR A 5 -1.39 -1.62 36.97
C THR A 5 -1.28 -3.14 36.85
N GLY A 6 -2.29 -3.74 36.21
CA GLY A 6 -2.17 -5.10 35.72
C GLY A 6 -1.11 -5.09 34.63
N ASN A 7 0.12 -5.44 35.00
CA ASN A 7 1.17 -5.82 34.08
C ASN A 7 0.69 -7.07 33.34
N PHE A 8 -0.07 -6.85 32.28
CA PHE A 8 -0.13 -7.79 31.19
C PHE A 8 1.21 -7.67 30.47
N ASP A 9 2.25 -8.29 31.05
CA ASP A 9 3.41 -8.75 30.30
C ASP A 9 2.90 -9.88 29.41
N ILE A 10 2.16 -9.49 28.37
CA ILE A 10 1.88 -10.35 27.24
C ILE A 10 3.23 -10.47 26.56
N HIS A 11 3.99 -11.48 26.97
CA HIS A 11 5.04 -12.07 26.17
C HIS A 11 4.39 -12.60 24.89
N LEU A 12 4.00 -11.69 23.99
CA LEU A 12 3.89 -12.02 22.59
C LEU A 12 5.32 -12.43 22.22
N GLU A 13 5.56 -13.73 22.04
CA GLU A 13 6.69 -14.21 21.25
C GLU A 13 6.84 -13.25 20.07
N PRO A 14 8.05 -12.72 19.79
CA PRO A 14 8.21 -11.66 18.82
C PRO A 14 7.68 -12.22 17.51
N TYR A 15 6.47 -11.81 17.15
CA TYR A 15 5.85 -12.17 15.89
C TYR A 15 6.90 -11.73 14.88
N LYS A 16 7.54 -12.70 14.23
CA LYS A 16 8.60 -12.45 13.27
C LYS A 16 7.90 -11.92 12.02
N THR A 17 7.32 -10.73 12.14
CA THR A 17 6.59 -10.06 11.09
C THR A 17 7.60 -9.85 9.97
N LEU A 18 7.26 -10.31 8.77
CA LEU A 18 8.07 -10.11 7.57
C LEU A 18 8.48 -8.65 7.35
N ILE A 19 7.72 -7.71 7.93
CA ILE A 19 7.95 -6.27 7.87
C ILE A 19 7.79 -5.71 9.29
N GLU A 20 8.83 -5.07 9.83
CA GLU A 20 8.71 -4.36 11.11
C GLU A 20 7.74 -3.19 10.99
N ARG A 21 6.88 -2.98 12.01
CA ARG A 21 5.84 -1.95 12.02
C ARG A 21 6.38 -0.54 11.71
N LYS A 22 7.64 -0.27 12.07
CA LYS A 22 8.35 0.99 11.80
C LYS A 22 8.48 1.28 10.29
N TYR A 23 8.58 0.26 9.45
CA TYR A 23 8.76 0.42 8.00
C TYR A 23 7.44 0.51 7.23
N ILE A 24 6.31 0.15 7.84
CA ILE A 24 5.00 0.16 7.16
C ILE A 24 4.63 1.56 6.66
N ALA A 25 4.86 2.60 7.46
CA ALA A 25 4.59 3.98 7.04
C ALA A 25 5.42 4.41 5.82
N TYR A 26 6.69 4.00 5.76
CA TYR A 26 7.56 4.28 4.60
C TYR A 26 7.10 3.52 3.35
N ILE A 27 6.71 2.26 3.52
CA ILE A 27 6.18 1.43 2.43
C ILE A 27 4.90 2.05 1.86
N ILE A 28 3.96 2.48 2.72
CA ILE A 28 2.74 3.19 2.32
C ILE A 28 3.10 4.43 1.48
N TRP A 29 4.06 5.23 1.94
CA TRP A 29 4.46 6.44 1.24
C TRP A 29 5.05 6.14 -0.16
N ILE A 30 5.89 5.11 -0.28
CA ILE A 30 6.45 4.68 -1.56
C ILE A 30 5.33 4.20 -2.51
N PHE A 31 4.42 3.36 -2.03
CA PHE A 31 3.30 2.87 -2.83
C PHE A 31 2.33 3.98 -3.25
N LEU A 32 2.16 5.01 -2.41
CA LEU A 32 1.36 6.19 -2.74
C LEU A 32 1.96 6.96 -3.93
N VAL A 33 3.26 7.29 -3.85
CA VAL A 33 3.97 8.00 -4.93
C VAL A 33 3.98 7.16 -6.21
N TYR A 34 4.27 5.86 -6.10
CA TYR A 34 4.28 4.95 -7.24
C TYR A 34 2.91 4.84 -7.92
N SER A 35 1.83 4.71 -7.13
CA SER A 35 0.46 4.66 -7.65
C SER A 35 0.08 5.95 -8.35
N PHE A 36 0.46 7.10 -7.78
CA PHE A 36 0.21 8.41 -8.38
C PHE A 36 0.89 8.55 -9.76
N ILE A 37 2.17 8.17 -9.87
CA ILE A 37 2.91 8.19 -11.13
C ILE A 37 2.23 7.31 -12.18
N ASN A 38 1.82 6.09 -11.81
CA ASN A 38 1.16 5.19 -12.75
C ASN A 38 -0.19 5.73 -13.24
N ILE A 39 -0.98 6.40 -12.37
CA ILE A 39 -2.24 7.04 -12.77
C ILE A 39 -1.97 8.16 -13.76
N VAL A 40 -0.97 9.02 -13.50
CA VAL A 40 -0.59 10.12 -14.42
C VAL A 40 -0.14 9.56 -15.77
N LEU A 41 0.65 8.48 -15.77
CA LEU A 41 1.13 7.86 -16.99
C LEU A 41 0.01 7.19 -17.79
N LEU A 42 -0.94 6.54 -17.12
CA LEU A 42 -2.17 6.01 -17.72
C LEU A 42 -2.99 7.13 -18.37
N LEU A 43 -3.11 8.27 -17.69
CA LEU A 43 -3.87 9.43 -18.17
C LEU A 43 -3.21 10.08 -19.39
N ASP A 44 -1.88 10.27 -19.39
CA ASP A 44 -1.13 10.76 -20.56
C ASP A 44 -1.29 9.83 -21.76
N TYR A 45 -1.23 8.52 -21.51
CA TYR A 45 -1.41 7.51 -22.56
C TYR A 45 -2.83 7.50 -23.13
N LEU A 46 -3.85 7.72 -22.30
CA LEU A 46 -5.24 7.86 -22.74
C LEU A 46 -5.46 9.17 -23.52
N TYR A 47 -4.80 10.26 -23.14
CA TYR A 47 -4.96 11.57 -23.79
C TYR A 47 -4.25 11.66 -25.15
N LYS A 48 -3.14 10.92 -25.35
CA LYS A 48 -2.45 10.84 -26.65
C LYS A 48 -3.35 10.26 -27.75
N LYS A 49 -3.98 11.13 -28.54
CA LYS A 49 -4.87 10.78 -29.67
C LYS A 49 -4.14 10.31 -30.95
N LYS A 50 -2.81 10.41 -31.06
CA LYS A 50 -2.11 10.35 -32.36
C LYS A 50 -1.28 9.10 -32.68
N LYS A 51 -1.14 8.12 -31.79
CA LYS A 51 -0.42 6.86 -32.11
C LYS A 51 -1.35 5.67 -31.88
N LYS A 52 -1.24 4.64 -32.73
CA LYS A 52 -1.85 3.30 -32.54
C LYS A 52 -1.72 2.93 -31.06
N LYS A 53 -2.81 3.07 -30.30
CA LYS A 53 -2.83 2.70 -28.89
C LYS A 53 -2.76 1.19 -28.84
N SER A 54 -1.66 0.65 -28.33
CA SER A 54 -1.59 -0.78 -28.02
C SER A 54 -2.50 -1.04 -26.82
N ILE A 55 -3.66 -1.66 -27.06
CA ILE A 55 -4.61 -2.06 -26.01
C ILE A 55 -3.90 -2.91 -24.94
N ASN A 56 -2.99 -3.79 -25.36
CA ASN A 56 -2.17 -4.61 -24.47
C ASN A 56 -1.39 -3.78 -23.45
N TYR A 57 -0.87 -2.61 -23.85
CA TYR A 57 -0.12 -1.73 -22.95
C TYR A 57 -1.04 -1.03 -21.94
N ILE A 58 -2.25 -0.63 -22.36
CA ILE A 58 -3.26 -0.05 -21.47
C ILE A 58 -3.67 -1.07 -20.39
N ILE A 59 -3.95 -2.31 -20.80
CA ILE A 59 -4.33 -3.38 -19.88
C ILE A 59 -3.22 -3.67 -18.89
N CYS A 60 -1.97 -3.76 -19.36
CA CYS A 60 -0.81 -4.01 -18.50
C CYS A 60 -0.60 -2.88 -17.48
N LEU A 61 -0.65 -1.62 -17.93
CA LEU A 61 -0.57 -0.47 -17.02
C LEU A 61 -1.68 -0.50 -15.99
N CYS A 62 -2.93 -0.69 -16.42
CA CYS A 62 -4.10 -0.74 -15.53
C CYS A 62 -3.97 -1.86 -14.48
N PHE A 63 -3.47 -3.02 -14.87
CA PHE A 63 -3.21 -4.12 -13.95
C PHE A 63 -2.17 -3.74 -12.89
N ILE A 64 -1.06 -3.12 -13.31
CA ILE A 64 0.00 -2.65 -12.40
C ILE A 64 -0.55 -1.59 -11.43
N THR A 65 -1.34 -0.63 -11.92
CA THR A 65 -1.97 0.39 -11.06
C THR A 65 -2.89 -0.27 -10.03
N SER A 66 -3.73 -1.22 -10.47
CA SER A 66 -4.69 -1.92 -9.60
C SER A 66 -3.99 -2.69 -8.48
N VAL A 67 -2.96 -3.46 -8.80
CA VAL A 67 -2.16 -4.20 -7.79
C VAL A 67 -1.49 -3.23 -6.81
N SER A 68 -0.94 -2.11 -7.31
CA SER A 68 -0.26 -1.12 -6.48
C SER A 68 -1.21 -0.43 -5.49
N LEU A 69 -2.40 -0.06 -5.95
CA LEU A 69 -3.47 0.53 -5.13
C LEU A 69 -4.04 -0.48 -4.12
N GLY A 70 -4.20 -1.75 -4.53
CA GLY A 70 -4.62 -2.82 -3.63
C GLY A 70 -3.64 -3.03 -2.49
N LEU A 71 -2.33 -3.13 -2.81
CA LEU A 71 -1.27 -3.25 -1.80
C LEU A 71 -1.20 -2.01 -0.90
N LEU A 72 -1.29 -0.81 -1.46
CA LEU A 72 -1.34 0.43 -0.68
C LEU A 72 -2.47 0.41 0.34
N THR A 73 -3.68 0.04 -0.11
CA THR A 73 -4.87 -0.03 0.74
C THR A 73 -4.67 -1.07 1.83
N PHE A 74 -4.17 -2.26 1.49
CA PHE A 74 -3.87 -3.32 2.45
C PHE A 74 -2.89 -2.86 3.56
N PHE A 75 -1.78 -2.22 3.19
CA PHE A 75 -0.83 -1.69 4.17
C PHE A 75 -1.44 -0.58 5.03
N LEU A 76 -2.31 0.24 4.45
CA LEU A 76 -3.01 1.31 5.18
C LEU A 76 -3.96 0.74 6.24
N LEU A 77 -4.71 -0.32 5.92
CA LEU A 77 -5.56 -1.01 6.90
C LEU A 77 -4.75 -1.62 8.05
N ILE A 78 -3.60 -2.24 7.74
CA ILE A 78 -2.68 -2.76 8.76
C ILE A 78 -2.14 -1.63 9.65
N HIS A 79 -1.76 -0.50 9.03
CA HIS A 79 -1.20 0.63 9.77
C HIS A 79 -2.19 1.21 10.79
N PHE A 80 -3.46 1.38 10.40
CA PHE A 80 -4.52 1.84 11.30
C PHE A 80 -5.03 0.76 12.26
N ASN A 81 -4.46 -0.45 12.24
CA ASN A 81 -4.83 -1.56 13.11
C ASN A 81 -6.31 -1.96 12.99
N ILE A 82 -6.96 -1.65 11.86
CA ILE A 82 -8.39 -1.94 11.62
C ILE A 82 -8.61 -3.44 11.37
N CYS A 83 -7.54 -4.15 10.99
CA CYS A 83 -7.54 -5.60 10.75
C CYS A 83 -6.85 -6.42 11.87
N LEU A 84 -6.67 -5.86 13.08
CA LEU A 84 -6.09 -6.59 14.22
C LEU A 84 -7.13 -6.81 15.32
#